data_AF-F8ICF8-F1
#
_entry.id   AF-F8ICF8-F1
#
_cell.length_a   1.000
_cell.length_b   1.000
_cell.length_c   1.000
_cell.angle_alpha   90.00
_cell.angle_beta   90.00
_cell.angle_gamma   90.00
#
_symmetry.space_group_name_H-M   'P 1'
#
loop_
_entity.id
_entity.type
_entity.pdbx_description
1 polymer ?
#
loop_
_entity_poly.entity_id
_entity_poly.type
_entity_poly.pdbx_seq_one_letter_code
_entity_poly.pdbx_strand_id
1 'polypeptide(L)'
;MFTPFPGDTPEALGALPHEALVFVHTPLCGTCQLARRMLEVVDAAHASRLPLYDLDANLAPQAMQSWRIESVPALLYVKNGEIAHVQYRFGDVVNLAEAIRQFLER
;
A
#
# COMPACT_ATOMS: atom_id res chain seq x y z
N MET A 1 1.17 -3.54 12.48
CA MET A 1 2.55 -3.11 12.12
C MET A 1 2.80 -3.55 10.69
N PHE A 2 3.12 -2.64 9.77
CA PHE A 2 3.26 -2.99 8.35
C PHE A 2 4.56 -3.74 8.12
N THR A 3 4.56 -4.66 7.18
CA THR A 3 5.75 -5.43 6.81
C THR A 3 6.64 -4.57 5.91
N PRO A 4 7.96 -4.46 6.12
CA PRO A 4 8.82 -3.78 5.17
C PRO A 4 8.68 -4.38 3.76
N PHE A 5 8.56 -3.53 2.74
CA PHE A 5 8.53 -3.99 1.36
C PHE A 5 9.88 -4.68 1.01
N PRO A 6 9.87 -5.85 0.33
CA PRO A 6 11.03 -6.74 0.25
C PRO A 6 12.16 -6.28 -0.71
N GLY A 7 12.06 -5.09 -1.31
CA GLY A 7 13.07 -4.56 -2.22
C GLY A 7 12.84 -3.08 -2.54
N ASP A 8 13.61 -2.54 -3.49
CA ASP A 8 13.51 -1.16 -3.98
C ASP A 8 13.29 -1.08 -5.50
N THR A 9 13.20 -2.25 -6.15
CA THR A 9 13.03 -2.38 -7.60
C THR A 9 11.60 -2.77 -7.99
N PRO A 10 11.18 -2.52 -9.24
CA PRO A 10 9.84 -2.87 -9.71
C PRO A 10 9.52 -4.38 -9.65
N GLU A 11 10.53 -5.23 -9.81
CA GLU A 11 10.40 -6.69 -9.86
C GLU A 11 10.09 -7.30 -8.48
N ALA A 12 10.32 -6.53 -7.40
CA ALA A 12 10.05 -6.97 -6.03
C ALA A 12 8.57 -7.29 -5.78
N LEU A 13 7.65 -6.79 -6.63
CA LEU A 13 6.23 -7.19 -6.60
C LEU A 13 6.04 -8.70 -6.77
N GLY A 14 6.89 -9.37 -7.55
CA GLY A 14 6.80 -10.82 -7.77
C GLY A 14 7.13 -11.68 -6.54
N ALA A 15 7.73 -11.09 -5.50
CA ALA A 15 8.00 -11.76 -4.22
C ALA A 15 6.85 -11.64 -3.22
N LEU A 16 5.81 -10.85 -3.53
CA LEU A 16 4.63 -10.68 -2.68
C LEU A 16 3.70 -11.90 -2.80
N PRO A 17 2.85 -12.14 -1.79
CA PRO A 17 1.78 -13.14 -1.89
C PRO A 17 0.80 -12.80 -3.03
N HIS A 18 -0.09 -13.75 -3.33
CA HIS A 18 -1.11 -13.62 -4.38
C HIS A 18 -1.85 -12.28 -4.33
N GLU A 19 -2.19 -11.79 -3.14
CA GLU A 19 -2.76 -10.47 -2.90
C GLU A 19 -1.98 -9.73 -1.82
N ALA A 20 -1.58 -8.51 -2.13
CA ALA A 20 -0.84 -7.64 -1.23
C ALA A 20 -1.27 -6.18 -1.39
N LEU A 21 -1.06 -5.43 -0.31
CA LEU A 21 -1.27 -3.99 -0.26
C LEU A 21 0.08 -3.34 -0.01
N VAL A 22 0.50 -2.38 -0.83
CA VAL A 22 1.76 -1.64 -0.63
C VAL A 22 1.45 -0.19 -0.33
N PHE A 23 1.72 0.23 0.90
CA PHE A 23 1.60 1.63 1.31
C PHE A 23 2.88 2.38 0.97
N VAL A 24 2.78 3.29 0.02
CA VAL A 24 3.87 4.14 -0.44
C VAL A 24 3.77 5.49 0.25
N HIS A 25 4.83 5.89 0.94
CA HIS A 25 4.86 7.12 1.73
C HIS A 25 6.24 7.78 1.70
N THR A 26 6.34 8.94 2.36
CA THR A 26 7.63 9.53 2.74
C THR A 26 7.62 9.92 4.23
N PRO A 27 8.75 9.80 4.96
CA PRO A 27 8.80 9.99 6.41
C PRO A 27 8.35 11.38 6.89
N LEU A 28 8.60 12.41 6.09
CA LEU A 28 8.33 13.82 6.42
C LEU A 28 7.02 14.34 5.80
N CYS A 29 6.05 13.45 5.54
CA CYS A 29 4.78 13.82 4.95
C CYS A 29 3.62 13.66 5.95
N GLY A 30 3.06 14.78 6.44
CA GLY A 30 1.98 14.77 7.43
C GLY A 30 0.70 14.08 6.93
N THR A 31 0.39 14.17 5.63
CA THR A 31 -0.75 13.44 5.04
C THR A 31 -0.50 11.93 4.99
N CYS A 32 0.74 11.48 4.76
CA CYS A 32 1.10 10.07 4.85
C CYS A 32 0.93 9.53 6.27
N GLN A 33 1.26 10.32 7.30
CA GLN A 33 1.06 9.90 8.68
C GLN A 33 -0.42 9.67 8.99
N LEU A 34 -1.31 10.56 8.51
CA LEU A 34 -2.74 10.37 8.67
C LEU A 34 -3.26 9.13 7.93
N ALA A 35 -2.85 8.94 6.67
CA ALA A 35 -3.20 7.77 5.88
C ALA A 35 -2.74 6.45 6.55
N ARG A 36 -1.54 6.44 7.15
CA ARG A 36 -1.03 5.32 7.93
C ARG A 36 -1.92 5.01 9.13
N ARG A 37 -2.34 6.03 9.90
CA ARG A 37 -3.25 5.82 11.04
C ARG A 37 -4.57 5.22 10.59
N MET A 38 -5.12 5.65 9.46
CA MET A 38 -6.34 5.05 8.90
C MET A 38 -6.12 3.57 8.58
N LEU A 39 -5.02 3.23 7.88
CA LEU A 39 -4.66 1.85 7.58
C LEU A 39 -4.44 1.00 8.83
N GLU A 40 -3.84 1.54 9.89
CA GLU A 40 -3.68 0.86 11.17
C GLU A 40 -5.04 0.53 11.82
N VAL A 41 -6.02 1.43 11.73
CA VAL A 41 -7.39 1.16 12.21
C VAL A 41 -8.04 0.05 11.38
N VAL A 42 -7.90 0.08 10.06
CA VAL A 42 -8.46 -0.95 9.18
C VAL A 42 -7.81 -2.32 9.44
N ASP A 43 -6.48 -2.40 9.56
CA ASP A 43 -5.75 -3.63 9.88
C ASP A 43 -6.17 -4.22 11.24
N ALA A 44 -6.36 -3.36 12.25
CA ALA A 44 -6.81 -3.79 13.58
C ALA A 44 -8.27 -4.27 13.62
N ALA A 45 -9.13 -3.75 12.74
CA ALA A 45 -10.53 -4.15 12.64
C ALA A 45 -10.74 -5.42 11.79
N HIS A 46 -9.74 -5.82 11.00
CA HIS A 46 -9.82 -6.99 10.13
C HIS A 46 -9.68 -8.30 10.92
N ALA A 47 -10.41 -9.35 10.52
CA ALA A 47 -10.41 -10.63 11.23
C ALA A 47 -9.03 -11.34 11.21
N SER A 48 -8.22 -11.05 10.20
CA SER A 48 -6.86 -11.52 10.03
C SER A 48 -5.98 -10.35 9.60
N ARG A 49 -4.70 -10.40 9.98
CA ARG A 49 -3.72 -9.37 9.58
C ARG A 49 -3.71 -9.20 8.07
N LEU A 50 -3.79 -7.95 7.63
CA LEU A 50 -3.74 -7.62 6.20
C LEU A 50 -2.32 -7.83 5.66
N PRO A 51 -2.16 -8.23 4.39
CA PRO A 51 -0.86 -8.30 3.71
C PRO A 51 -0.37 -6.88 3.35
N LEU A 52 -0.22 -6.02 4.36
CA LEU A 52 0.21 -4.63 4.24
C LEU A 52 1.72 -4.51 4.30
N TYR A 53 2.28 -3.96 3.22
CA TYR A 53 3.69 -3.67 3.04
C TYR A 53 3.95 -2.18 3.08
N ASP A 54 5.14 -1.82 3.52
CA ASP A 54 5.56 -0.45 3.77
C ASP A 54 6.72 -0.08 2.85
N LEU A 55 6.55 0.96 2.03
CA LEU A 55 7.57 1.44 1.10
C LEU A 55 7.80 2.95 1.25
N ASP A 56 9.02 3.32 1.61
CA ASP A 56 9.49 4.70 1.52
C ASP A 56 9.85 5.03 0.07
N ALA A 57 9.10 5.95 -0.54
CA ALA A 57 9.32 6.38 -1.91
C ALA A 57 10.73 6.96 -2.15
N ASN A 58 11.39 7.51 -1.12
CA ASN A 58 12.75 8.03 -1.25
C ASN A 58 13.79 6.92 -1.45
N LEU A 59 13.49 5.70 -1.01
CA LEU A 59 14.39 4.56 -1.11
C LEU A 59 14.19 3.75 -2.39
N ALA A 60 13.08 3.96 -3.12
CA ALA A 60 12.73 3.16 -4.30
C ALA A 60 12.39 4.00 -5.53
N PRO A 61 13.25 4.94 -5.97
CA PRO A 61 12.96 5.84 -7.09
C PRO A 61 12.71 5.10 -8.42
N GLN A 62 13.38 3.96 -8.65
CA GLN A 62 13.17 3.14 -9.84
C GLN A 62 11.77 2.50 -9.84
N ALA A 63 11.34 1.95 -8.70
CA ALA A 63 9.99 1.43 -8.53
C ALA A 63 8.93 2.52 -8.77
N MET A 64 9.12 3.70 -8.16
CA MET A 64 8.21 4.84 -8.35
C MET A 64 8.06 5.23 -9.82
N GLN A 65 9.17 5.28 -10.57
CA GLN A 65 9.15 5.61 -11.99
C GLN A 65 8.47 4.52 -12.84
N SER A 66 8.82 3.25 -12.64
CA SER A 66 8.25 2.14 -13.40
C SER A 66 6.76 1.95 -13.14
N TRP A 67 6.33 2.11 -11.88
CA TRP A 67 4.92 2.00 -11.48
C TRP A 67 4.12 3.29 -11.75
N ARG A 68 4.79 4.36 -12.23
CA ARG A 68 4.20 5.68 -12.51
C ARG A 68 3.46 6.25 -11.29
N ILE A 69 4.08 6.13 -10.12
CA ILE A 69 3.53 6.71 -8.89
C ILE A 69 3.94 8.18 -8.81
N GLU A 70 2.97 9.06 -9.01
CA GLU A 70 3.21 10.51 -9.14
C GLU A 70 3.15 11.25 -7.80
N SER A 71 2.51 10.67 -6.79
CA SER A 71 2.32 11.32 -5.49
C SER A 71 2.23 10.33 -4.34
N VAL A 72 2.46 10.83 -3.13
CA VAL A 72 2.26 10.09 -1.88
C VAL A 72 1.33 10.90 -0.96
N PRO A 73 0.52 10.25 -0.10
CA PRO A 73 0.42 8.80 0.10
C PRO A 73 -0.25 8.06 -1.07
N ALA A 74 0.18 6.83 -1.32
CA ALA A 74 -0.49 5.94 -2.27
C ALA A 74 -0.63 4.54 -1.66
N LEU A 75 -1.73 3.85 -1.97
CA LEU A 75 -1.94 2.44 -1.67
C LEU A 75 -2.01 1.66 -2.98
N LEU A 76 -1.04 0.77 -3.19
CA LEU A 76 -1.03 -0.13 -4.34
C LEU A 76 -1.75 -1.42 -3.96
N TYR A 77 -2.67 -1.83 -4.82
CA TYR A 77 -3.35 -3.11 -4.74
C TYR A 77 -2.66 -4.05 -5.72
N VAL A 78 -1.93 -5.03 -5.18
CA VAL A 78 -1.07 -5.92 -5.97
C VAL A 78 -1.69 -7.30 -6.01
N LYS A 79 -1.89 -7.83 -7.21
CA LYS A 79 -2.41 -9.18 -7.45
C LYS A 79 -1.49 -9.91 -8.41
N ASN A 80 -1.03 -11.11 -8.06
CA ASN A 80 -0.13 -11.92 -8.89
C ASN A 80 1.14 -11.17 -9.34
N GLY A 81 1.73 -10.38 -8.44
CA GLY A 81 2.94 -9.61 -8.73
C GLY A 81 2.73 -8.40 -9.65
N GLU A 82 1.49 -8.04 -9.97
CA GLU A 82 1.13 -6.89 -10.80
C GLU A 82 0.27 -5.89 -10.03
N ILE A 83 0.42 -4.59 -10.33
CA ILE A 83 -0.41 -3.54 -9.74
C ILE A 83 -1.78 -3.54 -10.43
N ALA A 84 -2.80 -4.01 -9.71
CA ALA A 84 -4.17 -4.03 -10.16
C ALA A 84 -4.85 -2.66 -10.03
N HIS A 85 -4.50 -1.90 -8.97
CA HIS A 85 -5.06 -0.57 -8.73
C HIS A 85 -4.11 0.29 -7.88
N VAL A 86 -4.19 1.61 -8.08
CA VAL A 86 -3.47 2.61 -7.26
C VAL A 86 -4.49 3.59 -6.70
N GLN A 87 -4.54 3.69 -5.38
CA GLN A 87 -5.38 4.64 -4.66
C GLN A 87 -4.55 5.74 -4.04
N TYR A 88 -4.80 6.99 -4.46
CA TYR A 88 -4.18 8.19 -3.89
C TYR A 88 -5.04 8.89 -2.83
N ARG A 89 -6.34 8.58 -2.79
CA ARG A 89 -7.30 9.26 -1.92
C ARG A 89 -7.62 8.40 -0.70
N PHE A 90 -7.15 8.84 0.45
CA PHE A 90 -7.48 8.28 1.77
C PHE A 90 -8.58 9.14 2.39
N GLY A 91 -9.83 8.96 1.91
CA GLY A 91 -10.96 9.79 2.30
C GLY A 91 -11.31 9.66 3.79
N ASP A 92 -11.73 8.45 4.19
CA ASP A 92 -11.97 8.08 5.57
C ASP A 92 -11.73 6.57 5.78
N VAL A 93 -11.77 6.13 7.03
CA VAL A 93 -11.48 4.74 7.44
C VAL A 93 -12.50 3.75 6.86
N VAL A 94 -13.78 4.14 6.74
CA VAL A 94 -14.84 3.24 6.26
C VAL A 94 -14.66 2.96 4.78
N ASN A 95 -14.53 4.02 3.98
CA ASN A 95 -14.28 3.91 2.54
C ASN A 95 -12.98 3.13 2.24
N LEU A 96 -11.93 3.34 3.05
CA LEU A 96 -10.67 2.61 2.92
C LEU A 96 -10.83 1.11 3.25
N ALA A 97 -11.56 0.79 4.32
CA ALA A 97 -11.84 -0.60 4.69
C ALA A 97 -12.66 -1.32 3.62
N GLU A 98 -13.68 -0.66 3.06
CA GLU A 98 -14.50 -1.24 1.99
C GLU A 98 -13.69 -1.50 0.72
N ALA A 99 -12.84 -0.56 0.31
CA ALA A 99 -11.98 -0.73 -0.86
C ALA A 99 -10.98 -1.90 -0.69
N ILE A 100 -10.36 -2.01 0.49
CA ILE A 100 -9.47 -3.12 0.84
C ILE A 100 -10.22 -4.46 0.83
N ARG A 101 -11.38 -4.51 1.49
CA ARG A 101 -12.19 -5.72 1.56
C ARG A 101 -12.63 -6.18 0.17
N GLN A 102 -13.13 -5.26 -0.67
CA GLN A 102 -13.52 -5.55 -2.04
C GLN A 102 -12.36 -6.08 -2.89
N PHE A 103 -11.12 -5.66 -2.63
CA PHE A 103 -9.96 -6.18 -3.33
C PHE A 103 -9.60 -7.61 -2.89
N LEU A 104 -9.58 -7.88 -1.58
CA LEU A 104 -9.15 -9.16 -1.01
C LEU A 104 -10.18 -10.28 -1.11
N GLU A 105 -11.46 -9.96 -1.30
CA GLU A 105 -12.53 -10.96 -1.46
C GLU A 105 -12.81 -11.34 -2.92
N ARG A 106 -12.00 -10.86 -3.89
CA ARG A 106 -12.20 -11.07 -5.33
C ARG A 106 -11.43 -12.26 -5.89
#